data_AF-A0AAE2WIC8-F1
#
_entry.id   AF-A0AAE2WIC8-F1
#
_cell.length_a   1.000
_cell.length_b   1.000
_cell.length_c   1.000
_cell.angle_alpha   90.00
_cell.angle_beta   90.00
_cell.angle_gamma   90.00
#
_symmetry.space_group_name_H-M   'P 1'
#
loop_
_entity.id
_entity.type
_entity.pdbx_description
1 polymer ?
#
loop_
_entity_poly.entity_id
_entity_poly.type
_entity_poly.pdbx_seq_one_letter_code
_entity_poly.pdbx_strand_id
1 'polypeptide(L)'
;MRKYLTVAALGILLTGCGEKSDFEKAINEKISKNGVCYGFSKENNAKVVEDFRLGTPVRVNIYGRDDVDPVLIGLKNAGLLNISYEQEMFKRVAILETTDKGRKTKFWDSNNGACVGHRAVAEVKSWTEPSEGNGVKMTQVTYTWKLDGVPGWVDKNAFSGVKGMSEPEEADIVLVKTNNGWVAR
;
A
#
# COMPACT_ATOMS: atom_id res chain seq x y z
N MET A 1 37.94 -16.88 56.48
CA MET A 1 37.57 -17.59 55.24
C MET A 1 36.30 -16.97 54.67
N ARG A 2 36.43 -16.21 53.57
CA ARG A 2 35.37 -15.38 52.98
C ARG A 2 34.74 -16.19 51.84
N LYS A 3 33.54 -16.73 52.04
CA LYS A 3 32.79 -17.45 51.00
C LYS A 3 31.88 -16.47 50.29
N TYR A 4 32.26 -16.06 49.09
CA TYR A 4 31.38 -15.33 48.19
C TYR A 4 30.51 -16.34 47.43
N LEU A 5 29.22 -16.38 47.75
CA LEU A 5 28.22 -17.06 46.95
C LEU A 5 27.80 -16.11 45.83
N THR A 6 28.38 -16.31 44.65
CA THR A 6 27.97 -15.64 43.42
C THR A 6 26.67 -16.28 42.94
N VAL A 7 25.54 -15.61 43.15
CA VAL A 7 24.26 -15.99 42.54
C VAL A 7 24.27 -15.45 41.11
N ALA A 8 24.46 -16.34 40.14
CA ALA A 8 24.26 -16.01 38.72
C ALA A 8 22.75 -15.99 38.43
N ALA A 9 22.18 -14.80 38.30
CA ALA A 9 20.84 -14.63 37.76
C ALA A 9 20.90 -14.82 36.24
N LEU A 10 20.54 -16.01 35.74
CA LEU A 10 20.17 -16.18 34.33
C LEU A 10 18.81 -15.52 34.13
N GLY A 11 18.82 -14.26 33.68
CA GLY A 11 17.64 -13.66 33.06
C GLY A 11 17.34 -14.40 31.77
N ILE A 12 16.20 -15.09 31.71
CA ILE A 12 15.64 -15.62 30.47
C ILE A 12 15.29 -14.40 29.62
N LEU A 13 16.14 -14.09 28.63
CA LEU A 13 15.83 -13.10 27.61
C LEU A 13 14.64 -13.64 26.81
N LEU A 14 13.51 -12.95 26.88
CA LEU A 14 12.40 -13.12 25.95
C LEU A 14 12.94 -12.89 24.53
N THR A 15 13.19 -13.98 23.78
CA THR A 15 13.73 -13.96 22.41
C THR A 15 12.78 -13.37 21.35
N GLY A 16 11.62 -12.85 21.76
CA GLY A 16 10.57 -12.37 20.85
C GLY A 16 10.83 -11.02 20.16
N CYS A 17 11.83 -10.23 20.56
CA CYS A 17 12.09 -8.95 19.89
C CYS A 17 12.83 -9.10 18.55
N GLY A 18 13.67 -10.13 18.41
CA GLY A 18 14.41 -10.38 17.16
C GLY A 18 13.50 -10.84 16.03
N GLU A 19 12.63 -11.82 16.30
CA GLU A 19 11.74 -12.41 15.28
C GLU A 19 10.74 -11.39 14.74
N LYS A 20 10.15 -10.56 15.60
CA LYS A 20 9.18 -9.53 15.19
C LYS A 20 9.78 -8.55 14.18
N SER A 21 11.00 -8.06 14.43
CA SER A 21 11.70 -7.15 13.52
C SER A 21 12.09 -7.82 12.20
N ASP A 22 12.51 -9.09 12.23
CA ASP A 22 12.84 -9.83 11.02
C ASP A 22 11.60 -10.08 10.14
N PHE A 23 10.46 -10.36 10.75
CA PHE A 23 9.18 -10.52 10.04
C PHE A 23 8.74 -9.22 9.41
N GLU A 24 8.76 -8.12 10.17
CA GLU A 24 8.41 -6.80 9.65
C GLU A 24 9.25 -6.46 8.41
N LYS A 25 10.57 -6.69 8.48
CA LYS A 25 11.48 -6.50 7.34
C LYS A 25 11.08 -7.36 6.14
N ALA A 26 10.91 -8.67 6.35
CA ALA A 26 10.57 -9.62 5.29
C ALA A 26 9.23 -9.28 4.61
N ILE A 27 8.24 -8.84 5.38
CA ILE A 27 6.92 -8.42 4.89
C ILE A 27 7.06 -7.11 4.10
N ASN A 28 7.74 -6.11 4.66
CA ASN A 28 7.96 -4.82 3.99
C ASN A 28 8.70 -4.99 2.66
N GLU A 29 9.69 -5.87 2.56
CA GLU A 29 10.38 -6.18 1.29
C GLU A 29 9.43 -6.69 0.20
N LYS A 30 8.29 -7.29 0.57
CA LYS A 30 7.25 -7.71 -0.37
C LYS A 30 6.22 -6.61 -0.63
N ILE A 31 5.65 -6.02 0.43
CA ILE A 31 4.46 -5.15 0.30
C ILE A 31 4.79 -3.71 -0.11
N SER A 32 6.02 -3.24 0.09
CA SER A 32 6.44 -1.88 -0.28
C SER A 32 6.76 -1.70 -1.76
N LYS A 33 6.93 -2.80 -2.51
CA LYS A 33 7.39 -2.78 -3.92
C LYS A 33 6.46 -2.03 -4.87
N ASN A 34 5.16 -2.08 -4.60
CA ASN A 34 4.15 -1.47 -5.47
C ASN A 34 3.42 -0.36 -4.72
N GLY A 35 3.35 0.81 -5.33
CA GLY A 35 2.50 1.89 -4.86
C GLY A 35 1.02 1.53 -5.01
N VAL A 36 0.19 2.12 -4.16
CA VAL A 36 -1.26 2.15 -4.36
C VAL A 36 -1.55 3.30 -5.29
N CYS A 37 -1.83 2.98 -6.56
CA CYS A 37 -1.95 3.95 -7.62
C CYS A 37 -3.19 3.70 -8.47
N TYR A 38 -3.75 4.78 -9.01
CA TYR A 38 -4.64 4.73 -10.16
C TYR A 38 -3.91 5.31 -11.37
N GLY A 39 -3.83 4.53 -12.44
CA GLY A 39 -3.10 4.90 -13.64
C GLY A 39 -3.37 3.95 -14.78
N PHE A 40 -2.73 4.24 -15.91
CA PHE A 40 -2.79 3.46 -17.13
C PHE A 40 -1.42 2.84 -17.44
N SER A 41 -1.22 2.34 -18.66
CA SER A 41 0.14 2.01 -19.14
C SER A 41 1.02 3.25 -19.08
N LYS A 42 2.35 3.05 -19.07
CA LYS A 42 3.32 4.14 -19.03
C LYS A 42 3.13 5.14 -20.17
N GLU A 43 2.88 4.65 -21.38
CA GLU A 43 2.66 5.47 -22.57
C GLU A 43 1.38 6.32 -22.41
N ASN A 44 0.32 5.71 -21.91
CA ASN A 44 -0.95 6.41 -21.67
C ASN A 44 -0.84 7.40 -20.52
N ASN A 45 -0.12 7.08 -19.45
CA ASN A 45 0.14 7.99 -18.34
C ASN A 45 0.90 9.23 -18.80
N ALA A 46 1.93 9.08 -19.65
CA ALA A 46 2.67 10.21 -20.21
C ALA A 46 1.75 11.15 -21.02
N LYS A 47 0.82 10.60 -21.80
CA LYS A 47 -0.19 11.38 -22.50
C LYS A 47 -1.14 12.09 -21.53
N VAL A 48 -1.60 11.39 -20.50
CA VAL A 48 -2.51 11.95 -19.49
C VAL A 48 -1.89 13.11 -18.72
N VAL A 49 -0.58 13.09 -18.44
CA VAL A 49 0.12 14.23 -17.82
C VAL A 49 -0.10 15.50 -18.65
N GLU A 50 0.08 15.44 -19.97
CA GLU A 50 -0.12 16.59 -20.85
C GLU A 50 -1.60 16.98 -20.97
N ASP A 51 -2.48 16.00 -21.13
CA ASP A 51 -3.93 16.26 -21.21
C ASP A 51 -4.42 16.97 -19.94
N PHE A 52 -4.02 16.49 -18.77
CA PHE A 52 -4.32 17.12 -17.48
C PHE A 52 -3.70 18.50 -17.30
N ARG A 53 -2.46 18.73 -17.78
CA ARG A 53 -1.83 20.06 -17.75
C ARG A 53 -2.59 21.07 -18.62
N LEU A 54 -3.10 20.63 -19.76
CA LEU A 54 -3.85 21.47 -20.71
C LEU A 54 -5.34 21.60 -20.37
N GLY A 55 -5.86 20.79 -19.44
CA GLY A 55 -7.29 20.73 -19.14
C GLY A 55 -8.10 19.94 -20.17
N THR A 56 -7.42 19.14 -20.99
CA THR A 56 -8.06 18.21 -21.93
C THR A 56 -8.69 17.05 -21.15
N PRO A 57 -10.00 16.78 -21.34
CA PRO A 57 -10.65 15.65 -20.68
C PRO A 57 -10.07 14.30 -21.10
N VAL A 58 -9.89 13.40 -20.13
CA VAL A 58 -9.44 12.02 -20.36
C VAL A 58 -10.62 11.07 -20.27
N ARG A 59 -10.83 10.24 -21.29
CA ARG A 59 -11.94 9.29 -21.37
C ARG A 59 -11.47 7.89 -20.96
N VAL A 60 -12.17 7.26 -20.03
CA VAL A 60 -11.82 5.94 -19.48
C VAL A 60 -13.03 5.02 -19.54
N ASN A 61 -12.86 3.83 -20.11
CA ASN A 61 -13.91 2.80 -20.09
C ASN A 61 -14.04 2.22 -18.68
N ILE A 62 -15.27 2.10 -18.18
CA ILE A 62 -15.58 1.47 -16.90
C ILE A 62 -16.36 0.19 -17.16
N TYR A 63 -15.90 -0.91 -16.57
CA TYR A 63 -16.48 -2.24 -16.74
C TYR A 63 -17.37 -2.61 -15.54
N GLY A 64 -18.34 -1.74 -15.20
CA GLY A 64 -19.30 -1.99 -14.13
C GLY A 64 -19.97 -0.72 -13.57
N ARG A 65 -21.09 -0.87 -12.85
CA ARG A 65 -21.72 0.27 -12.16
C ARG A 65 -20.94 0.72 -10.92
N ASP A 66 -20.36 -0.25 -10.22
CA ASP A 66 -19.72 -0.09 -8.90
C ASP A 66 -18.17 -0.14 -8.98
N ASP A 67 -17.61 -0.24 -10.19
CA ASP A 67 -16.17 -0.41 -10.44
C ASP A 67 -15.44 0.95 -10.50
N VAL A 68 -15.60 1.76 -9.45
CA VAL A 68 -14.89 3.05 -9.35
C VAL A 68 -13.78 2.92 -8.32
N ASP A 69 -12.54 3.06 -8.81
CA ASP A 69 -11.33 2.96 -7.98
C ASP A 69 -11.35 3.99 -6.81
N PRO A 70 -11.04 3.58 -5.57
CA PRO A 70 -11.01 4.48 -4.42
C PRO A 70 -10.05 5.68 -4.56
N VAL A 71 -8.93 5.53 -5.27
CA VAL A 71 -8.01 6.64 -5.55
C VAL A 71 -8.69 7.65 -6.47
N LEU A 72 -9.44 7.19 -7.47
CA LEU A 72 -10.18 8.06 -8.37
C LEU A 72 -11.30 8.83 -7.64
N ILE A 73 -12.00 8.17 -6.72
CA ILE A 73 -12.97 8.81 -5.81
C ILE A 73 -12.26 9.87 -4.96
N GLY A 74 -11.10 9.54 -4.40
CA GLY A 74 -10.30 10.48 -3.60
C GLY A 74 -9.85 11.71 -4.37
N LEU A 75 -9.40 11.55 -5.63
CA LEU A 75 -9.04 12.66 -6.51
C LEU A 75 -10.23 13.60 -6.76
N LYS A 76 -11.43 13.04 -6.92
CA LYS A 76 -12.66 13.83 -7.04
C LYS A 76 -12.98 14.58 -5.75
N ASN A 77 -13.00 13.89 -4.62
CA ASN A 77 -13.33 14.46 -3.31
C ASN A 77 -12.33 15.54 -2.88
N ALA A 78 -11.05 15.38 -3.24
CA ALA A 78 -10.00 16.37 -2.99
C ALA A 78 -10.09 17.58 -3.93
N GLY A 79 -11.02 17.58 -4.89
CA GLY A 79 -11.20 18.63 -5.88
C GLY A 79 -10.05 18.72 -6.88
N LEU A 80 -9.34 17.62 -7.15
CA LEU A 80 -8.28 17.55 -8.16
C LEU A 80 -8.83 17.19 -9.54
N LEU A 81 -9.88 16.36 -9.56
CA LEU A 81 -10.61 15.98 -10.77
C LEU A 81 -12.10 16.28 -10.62
N ASN A 82 -12.73 16.70 -11.72
CA ASN A 82 -14.15 16.49 -11.94
C ASN A 82 -14.33 15.17 -12.68
N ILE A 83 -15.32 14.38 -12.26
CA ILE A 83 -15.63 13.09 -12.89
C ILE A 83 -17.11 13.07 -13.25
N SER A 84 -17.38 13.03 -14.55
CA SER A 84 -18.69 12.79 -15.13
C SER A 84 -18.72 11.42 -15.83
N TYR A 85 -19.92 10.94 -16.12
CA TYR A 85 -20.12 9.65 -16.76
C TYR A 85 -21.04 9.79 -17.96
N GLU A 86 -20.63 9.18 -19.07
CA GLU A 86 -21.43 9.05 -20.27
C GLU A 86 -21.76 7.59 -20.53
N GLN A 87 -22.93 7.35 -21.11
CA GLN A 87 -23.32 6.03 -21.61
C GLN A 87 -23.12 6.03 -23.13
N GLU A 88 -22.24 5.15 -23.61
CA GLU A 88 -21.96 4.95 -25.02
C GLU A 88 -22.32 3.51 -25.42
N MET A 89 -23.49 3.33 -26.02
CA MET A 89 -24.00 2.00 -26.38
C MET A 89 -23.98 1.07 -25.15
N PHE A 90 -23.21 -0.02 -25.20
CA PHE A 90 -23.06 -0.98 -24.10
C PHE A 90 -21.92 -0.64 -23.11
N LYS A 91 -21.24 0.50 -23.30
CA LYS A 91 -20.11 0.93 -22.47
C LYS A 91 -20.49 2.13 -21.63
N ARG A 92 -19.94 2.20 -20.42
CA ARG A 92 -19.93 3.40 -19.59
C ARG A 92 -18.54 4.02 -19.66
N VAL A 93 -18.48 5.31 -19.92
CA VAL A 93 -17.24 6.07 -20.03
C VAL A 93 -17.19 7.08 -18.89
N ALA A 94 -16.13 7.05 -18.09
CA ALA A 94 -15.79 8.16 -17.21
C ALA A 94 -15.02 9.21 -17.99
N ILE A 95 -15.38 10.46 -17.77
CA ILE A 95 -14.67 11.63 -18.27
C ILE A 95 -14.00 12.29 -17.08
N LEU A 96 -12.67 12.32 -17.11
CA LEU A 96 -11.82 12.88 -16.07
C LEU A 96 -11.31 14.24 -16.52
N GLU A 97 -11.69 15.30 -15.82
CA GLU A 97 -11.29 16.67 -16.12
C GLU A 97 -10.51 17.26 -14.95
N THR A 98 -9.36 17.88 -15.20
CA THR A 98 -8.60 18.54 -14.14
C THR A 98 -9.21 19.87 -13.74
N THR A 99 -9.37 20.05 -12.43
CA THR A 99 -9.71 21.36 -11.86
C THR A 99 -8.48 22.28 -11.88
N ASP A 100 -8.67 23.57 -11.63
CA ASP A 100 -7.57 24.53 -11.44
C ASP A 100 -6.58 24.09 -10.35
N LYS A 101 -7.10 23.49 -9.26
CA LYS A 101 -6.29 22.90 -8.20
C LYS A 101 -5.53 21.69 -8.72
N GLY A 102 -6.20 20.80 -9.46
CA GLY A 102 -5.60 19.63 -10.11
C GLY A 102 -4.44 20.01 -11.02
N ARG A 103 -4.60 21.01 -11.89
CA ARG A 103 -3.53 21.44 -12.82
C ARG A 103 -2.29 22.00 -12.12
N LYS A 104 -2.47 22.62 -10.95
CA LYS A 104 -1.37 23.15 -10.12
C LYS A 104 -0.71 22.07 -9.26
N THR A 105 -1.44 21.01 -8.97
CA THR A 105 -1.00 19.89 -8.13
C THR A 105 -0.43 18.82 -9.06
N LYS A 106 0.88 18.58 -9.05
CA LYS A 106 1.50 17.51 -9.86
C LYS A 106 1.16 16.12 -9.29
N PHE A 107 -0.13 15.75 -9.27
CA PHE A 107 -0.66 14.55 -8.63
C PHE A 107 -0.55 13.30 -9.52
N TRP A 108 -0.28 13.47 -10.82
CA TRP A 108 -0.18 12.40 -11.80
C TRP A 108 1.25 12.28 -12.35
N ASP A 109 1.83 11.08 -12.24
CA ASP A 109 3.15 10.73 -12.78
C ASP A 109 3.04 9.94 -14.10
N SER A 110 4.03 10.09 -14.99
CA SER A 110 4.04 9.43 -16.29
C SER A 110 4.34 7.92 -16.22
N ASN A 111 4.89 7.41 -15.12
CA ASN A 111 5.15 5.98 -14.98
C ASN A 111 3.95 5.27 -14.36
N ASN A 112 3.40 5.80 -13.27
CA ASN A 112 2.44 5.07 -12.44
C ASN A 112 1.05 5.73 -12.32
N GLY A 113 0.87 6.95 -12.82
CA GLY A 113 -0.34 7.73 -12.63
C GLY A 113 -0.40 8.41 -11.25
N ALA A 114 -1.57 8.43 -10.62
CA ALA A 114 -1.77 9.00 -9.31
C ALA A 114 -1.53 7.97 -8.20
N CYS A 115 -0.37 8.03 -7.55
CA CYS A 115 -0.02 7.17 -6.43
C CYS A 115 -0.24 7.87 -5.08
N VAL A 116 -0.85 7.17 -4.12
CA VAL A 116 -1.20 7.72 -2.80
C VAL A 116 -0.38 7.14 -1.65
N GLY A 117 0.70 6.44 -1.96
CA GLY A 117 1.62 5.82 -1.01
C GLY A 117 1.94 4.38 -1.40
N HIS A 118 2.63 3.66 -0.52
CA HIS A 118 2.84 2.22 -0.62
C HIS A 118 2.45 1.55 0.69
N ARG A 119 2.21 0.24 0.67
CA ARG A 119 1.90 -0.49 1.91
C ARG A 119 3.17 -0.61 2.75
N ALA A 120 3.01 -0.43 4.05
CA ALA A 120 4.03 -0.69 5.05
C ALA A 120 3.39 -1.35 6.27
N VAL A 121 4.11 -2.26 6.90
CA VAL A 121 3.69 -2.88 8.14
C VAL A 121 3.51 -1.78 9.19
N ALA A 122 2.33 -1.76 9.81
CA ALA A 122 2.05 -0.92 10.97
C ALA A 122 2.38 -1.67 12.26
N GLU A 123 2.03 -2.95 12.32
CA GLU A 123 2.32 -3.81 13.47
C GLU A 123 2.26 -5.29 13.09
N VAL A 124 3.25 -6.08 13.53
CA VAL A 124 3.13 -7.55 13.59
C VAL A 124 2.41 -7.94 14.89
N LYS A 125 1.25 -8.60 14.77
CA LYS A 125 0.36 -8.94 15.89
C LYS A 125 0.71 -10.29 16.52
N SER A 126 0.83 -11.33 15.72
CA SER A 126 1.07 -12.70 16.18
C SER A 126 1.66 -13.58 15.08
N TRP A 127 2.28 -14.70 15.46
CA TRP A 127 2.77 -15.69 14.53
C TRP A 127 2.69 -17.10 15.11
N THR A 128 2.60 -18.10 14.23
CA THR A 128 2.68 -19.51 14.61
C THR A 128 4.11 -19.91 14.94
N GLU A 129 4.30 -20.92 15.79
CA GLU A 129 5.63 -21.49 16.01
C GLU A 129 6.21 -22.01 14.69
N PRO A 130 7.46 -21.64 14.33
CA PRO A 130 8.06 -22.08 13.08
C PRO A 130 8.12 -23.61 12.90
N SER A 131 7.46 -24.13 11.88
CA SER A 131 7.37 -25.57 11.60
C SER A 131 7.85 -25.91 10.18
N GLU A 132 8.29 -27.15 9.98
CA GLU A 132 8.60 -27.67 8.65
C GLU A 132 7.33 -27.91 7.83
N GLY A 133 7.27 -27.39 6.61
CA GLY A 133 6.20 -27.61 5.64
C GLY A 133 6.76 -27.62 4.23
N ASN A 134 6.41 -28.62 3.41
CA ASN A 134 6.95 -28.78 2.04
C ASN A 134 8.50 -28.76 1.96
N GLY A 135 9.19 -29.27 2.98
CA GLY A 135 10.64 -29.32 3.05
C GLY A 135 11.34 -28.01 3.39
N VAL A 136 10.60 -26.99 3.86
CA VAL A 136 11.16 -25.73 4.35
C VAL A 136 10.50 -25.31 5.67
N LYS A 137 11.25 -24.59 6.51
CA LYS A 137 10.73 -24.02 7.75
C LYS A 137 9.87 -22.78 7.44
N MET A 138 8.62 -22.78 7.88
CA MET A 138 7.64 -21.72 7.64
C MET A 138 7.00 -21.22 8.93
N THR A 139 6.45 -20.00 8.89
CA THR A 139 5.56 -19.45 9.92
C THR A 139 4.46 -18.62 9.27
N GLN A 140 3.25 -18.66 9.80
CA GLN A 140 2.17 -17.75 9.44
C GLN A 140 2.19 -16.55 10.39
N VAL A 141 2.22 -15.35 9.82
CA VAL A 141 2.26 -14.09 10.55
C VAL A 141 0.98 -13.31 10.28
N THR A 142 0.30 -12.92 11.36
CA THR A 142 -0.80 -11.94 11.34
C THR A 142 -0.23 -10.57 11.65
N TYR A 143 -0.53 -9.60 10.80
CA TYR A 143 -0.01 -8.24 10.90
C TYR A 143 -1.06 -7.22 10.45
N THR A 144 -0.79 -5.96 10.72
CA THR A 144 -1.52 -4.84 10.13
C THR A 144 -0.61 -4.03 9.24
N TRP A 145 -1.18 -3.43 8.20
CA TRP A 145 -0.46 -2.53 7.31
C TRP A 145 -1.24 -1.22 7.12
N LYS A 146 -0.52 -0.15 6.84
CA LYS A 146 -1.09 1.14 6.45
C LYS A 146 -0.32 1.71 5.27
N LEU A 147 -0.83 2.78 4.68
CA LEU A 147 -0.08 3.52 3.66
C LEU A 147 1.02 4.33 4.31
N ASP A 148 2.22 4.19 3.77
CA ASP A 148 3.38 5.02 4.03
C ASP A 148 3.80 5.75 2.76
N GLY A 149 4.65 6.77 2.89
CA GLY A 149 5.07 7.60 1.76
C GLY A 149 3.90 8.37 1.13
N VAL A 150 2.83 8.65 1.89
CA VAL A 150 1.65 9.38 1.41
C VAL A 150 2.09 10.79 0.97
N PRO A 151 1.92 11.17 -0.32
CA PRO A 151 2.35 12.47 -0.80
C PRO A 151 1.63 13.63 -0.09
N GLY A 152 2.33 14.75 0.10
CA GLY A 152 1.76 15.92 0.81
C GLY A 152 0.56 16.59 0.14
N TRP A 153 0.25 16.26 -1.12
CA TRP A 153 -0.95 16.72 -1.81
C TRP A 153 -2.20 15.89 -1.48
N VAL A 154 -2.04 14.71 -0.87
CA VAL A 154 -3.15 13.81 -0.53
C VAL A 154 -3.84 14.30 0.74
N ASP A 155 -5.13 14.62 0.61
CA ASP A 155 -6.01 14.85 1.76
C ASP A 155 -6.55 13.50 2.26
N LYS A 156 -6.09 13.05 3.42
CA LYS A 156 -6.48 11.74 3.98
C LYS A 156 -7.99 11.57 4.15
N ASN A 157 -8.74 12.64 4.40
CA ASN A 157 -10.19 12.56 4.55
C ASN A 157 -10.86 12.32 3.19
N ALA A 158 -10.40 13.03 2.15
CA ALA A 158 -10.89 12.84 0.79
C ALA A 158 -10.59 11.42 0.27
N PHE A 159 -9.45 10.85 0.66
CA PHE A 159 -8.99 9.51 0.29
C PHE A 159 -9.33 8.42 1.33
N SER A 160 -10.26 8.67 2.25
CA SER A 160 -10.60 7.73 3.34
C SER A 160 -11.10 6.35 2.86
N GLY A 161 -11.64 6.26 1.64
CA GLY A 161 -12.03 4.99 1.01
C GLY A 161 -10.85 4.14 0.52
N VAL A 162 -9.63 4.66 0.49
CA VAL A 162 -8.43 3.89 0.19
C VAL A 162 -7.99 3.12 1.43
N LYS A 163 -7.98 1.79 1.33
CA LYS A 163 -7.52 0.90 2.41
C LYS A 163 -6.12 1.27 2.90
N GLY A 164 -5.95 1.31 4.22
CA GLY A 164 -4.69 1.71 4.84
C GLY A 164 -4.44 3.23 4.90
N MET A 165 -5.31 4.08 4.34
CA MET A 165 -5.13 5.54 4.37
C MET A 165 -5.41 6.13 5.76
N SER A 166 -6.55 5.75 6.35
CA SER A 166 -7.02 6.31 7.63
C SER A 166 -6.70 5.36 8.79
N GLU A 167 -6.90 4.06 8.58
CA GLU A 167 -6.75 3.03 9.61
C GLU A 167 -5.90 1.87 9.08
N PRO A 168 -5.15 1.16 9.95
CA PRO A 168 -4.43 -0.04 9.56
C PRO A 168 -5.38 -1.18 9.17
N GLU A 169 -4.99 -1.94 8.17
CA GLU A 169 -5.72 -3.09 7.64
C GLU A 169 -5.06 -4.38 8.10
N GLU A 170 -5.84 -5.33 8.59
CA GLU A 170 -5.34 -6.65 8.98
C GLU A 170 -5.07 -7.53 7.76
N ALA A 171 -3.98 -8.30 7.83
CA ALA A 171 -3.61 -9.28 6.82
C ALA A 171 -2.80 -10.42 7.43
N ASP A 172 -2.81 -11.55 6.73
CA ASP A 172 -1.98 -12.71 7.04
C ASP A 172 -0.98 -12.96 5.91
N ILE A 173 0.18 -13.51 6.27
CA ILE A 173 1.18 -13.91 5.30
C ILE A 173 2.04 -15.06 5.80
N VAL A 174 2.50 -15.90 4.86
CA VAL A 174 3.45 -16.97 5.16
C VAL A 174 4.87 -16.47 4.92
N LEU A 175 5.73 -16.67 5.91
CA LEU A 175 7.16 -16.43 5.80
C LEU A 175 7.90 -17.77 5.74
N VAL A 176 8.87 -17.87 4.84
CA VAL A 176 9.74 -19.04 4.69
C VAL A 176 11.14 -18.68 5.15
N LYS A 177 11.74 -19.51 6.00
CA LYS A 177 13.12 -19.34 6.45
C LYS A 177 14.06 -19.78 5.32
N THR A 178 15.00 -18.91 5.00
CA THR A 178 16.12 -19.17 4.07
C THR A 178 17.45 -18.96 4.81
N ASN A 179 18.55 -19.27 4.15
CA ASN A 179 19.89 -18.93 4.62
C ASN A 179 20.14 -17.42 4.75
N ASN A 180 19.33 -16.59 4.07
CA ASN A 180 19.42 -15.12 4.10
C ASN A 180 18.39 -14.48 5.06
N GLY A 181 17.67 -15.28 5.86
CA GLY A 181 16.61 -14.80 6.75
C GLY A 181 15.22 -15.19 6.28
N TRP A 182 14.20 -14.49 6.78
CA TRP A 182 12.80 -14.75 6.46
C TRP A 182 12.41 -14.07 5.14
N VAL A 183 11.61 -14.76 4.32
CA VAL A 183 11.12 -14.24 3.04
C VAL A 183 9.61 -14.42 2.96
N ALA A 184 8.90 -13.35 2.62
CA ALA A 184 7.46 -13.36 2.45
C ALA A 184 7.03 -14.04 1.14
N ARG A 185 6.09 -14.99 1.24
CA ARG A 185 5.49 -15.71 0.11
C ARG A 185 4.17 -15.13 -0.32
#